data_AF-X1MTL7-F1
#
_entry.id   AF-X1MTL7-F1
#
_cell.length_a   1.000
_cell.length_b   1.000
_cell.length_c   1.000
_cell.angle_alpha   90.00
_cell.angle_beta   90.00
_cell.angle_gamma   90.00
#
_symmetry.space_group_name_H-M   'P 1'
#
loop_
_entity.id
_entity.type
_entity.pdbx_description
1 polymer ?
#
loop_
_entity_poly.entity_id
_entity_poly.type
_entity_poly.pdbx_seq_one_letter_code
_entity_poly.pdbx_strand_id
1 'polypeptide(L)'
;GLKSYVHTCGAIGDRLDLMSQTCVDGIDTLDPPPLGTVHLEDAKSKYGRRFFFKGNLDAVNEILSADDQTFEQAVKERIRIGKPGSGYILSSACSVAPYVKPERLKRLAVLAAQLGKYR
;
A
#
# COMPACT_ATOMS: atom_id res chain seq x y z
N GLY A 1 6.48 13.56 -18.63
CA GLY A 1 5.87 12.40 -19.30
C GLY A 1 4.74 11.84 -18.46
N LEU A 2 3.96 10.90 -19.01
CA LEU A 2 2.94 10.16 -18.28
C LEU A 2 3.57 9.24 -17.24
N LYS A 3 2.91 9.04 -16.09
CA LYS A 3 3.39 8.17 -15.01
C LYS A 3 2.94 6.73 -15.21
N SER A 4 3.83 5.78 -14.96
CA SER A 4 3.58 4.35 -15.07
C SER A 4 3.95 3.61 -13.77
N TYR A 5 3.25 2.51 -13.47
CA TYR A 5 3.63 1.62 -12.38
C TYR A 5 3.47 0.17 -12.79
N VAL A 6 4.17 -0.71 -12.10
CA VAL A 6 4.04 -2.17 -12.25
C VAL A 6 3.30 -2.74 -11.06
N HIS A 7 2.43 -3.71 -11.32
CA HIS A 7 1.74 -4.50 -10.32
C HIS A 7 2.35 -5.90 -10.26
N THR A 8 2.77 -6.36 -9.07
CA THR A 8 3.21 -7.75 -8.86
C THR A 8 2.87 -8.17 -7.43
N CYS A 9 1.95 -9.13 -7.28
CA CYS A 9 1.61 -9.73 -5.99
C CYS A 9 2.75 -10.60 -5.43
N GLY A 10 2.67 -10.90 -4.13
CA GLY A 10 3.51 -11.83 -3.43
C GLY A 10 4.84 -11.25 -2.95
N ALA A 11 5.81 -12.13 -2.73
CA ALA A 11 7.05 -11.84 -2.02
C ALA A 11 8.10 -11.09 -2.87
N ILE A 12 7.82 -9.84 -3.26
CA ILE A 12 8.73 -9.04 -4.13
C ILE A 12 9.90 -8.37 -3.38
N GLY A 13 9.99 -8.51 -2.06
CA GLY A 13 10.99 -7.80 -1.25
C GLY A 13 12.45 -8.08 -1.64
N ASP A 14 12.71 -9.26 -2.23
CA ASP A 14 14.03 -9.71 -2.69
C ASP A 14 14.49 -9.09 -4.02
N ARG A 15 13.58 -8.45 -4.77
CA ARG A 15 13.85 -8.01 -6.15
C ARG A 15 13.52 -6.54 -6.41
N LEU A 16 13.21 -5.76 -5.37
CA LEU A 16 12.95 -4.32 -5.49
C LEU A 16 14.15 -3.56 -6.10
N ASP A 17 15.38 -4.00 -5.85
CA ASP A 17 16.59 -3.45 -6.46
C ASP A 17 16.59 -3.63 -7.99
N LEU A 18 16.18 -4.80 -8.49
CA LEU A 18 16.06 -5.06 -9.92
C LEU A 18 14.92 -4.23 -10.52
N MET A 19 13.78 -4.13 -9.82
CA MET A 19 12.67 -3.31 -10.26
C MET A 19 13.08 -1.83 -10.38
N SER A 20 13.96 -1.34 -9.49
CA SER A 20 14.50 0.04 -9.49
C SER A 20 15.22 0.42 -10.79
N GLN A 21 15.73 -0.56 -11.52
CA GLN A 21 16.45 -0.38 -12.78
C GLN A 21 15.52 -0.30 -14.01
N THR A 22 14.23 -0.61 -13.84
CA THR A 22 13.24 -0.50 -14.91
C THR A 22 12.87 0.96 -15.17
N CYS A 23 12.06 1.22 -16.21
CA CYS A 23 11.58 2.57 -16.53
C CYS A 23 10.29 3.00 -15.80
N VAL A 24 9.72 2.16 -14.93
CA VAL A 24 8.47 2.49 -14.24
C VAL A 24 8.69 3.55 -13.16
N ASP A 25 7.67 4.36 -12.89
CA ASP A 25 7.73 5.43 -11.89
C ASP A 25 7.29 4.96 -10.50
N GLY A 26 6.57 3.85 -10.39
CA GLY A 26 6.05 3.37 -9.13
C GLY A 26 5.83 1.87 -9.05
N ILE A 27 5.64 1.41 -7.82
CA ILE A 27 5.44 0.00 -7.47
C ILE A 27 4.07 -0.18 -6.82
N ASP A 28 3.37 -1.19 -7.31
CA ASP A 28 2.19 -1.82 -6.73
C ASP A 28 2.55 -3.31 -6.61
N THR A 29 2.33 -3.99 -5.50
CA THR A 29 1.43 -3.67 -4.38
C THR A 29 2.14 -3.65 -3.04
N LEU A 30 3.37 -4.17 -3.01
CA LEU A 30 4.22 -4.32 -1.84
C LEU A 30 3.58 -5.19 -0.74
N ASP A 31 3.07 -6.38 -1.08
CA ASP A 31 2.36 -7.26 -0.15
C ASP A 31 3.09 -7.41 1.21
N PRO A 32 2.42 -7.05 2.33
CA PRO A 32 3.01 -7.16 3.66
C PRO A 32 3.02 -8.62 4.12
N PRO A 33 3.89 -8.99 5.07
CA PRO A 33 3.78 -10.27 5.76
C PRO A 33 2.40 -10.43 6.44
N PRO A 34 1.78 -11.61 6.40
CA PRO A 34 2.31 -12.88 5.88
C PRO A 34 2.06 -13.12 4.37
N LEU A 35 1.30 -12.25 3.67
CA LEU A 35 0.97 -12.45 2.25
C LEU A 35 2.17 -12.27 1.32
N GLY A 36 3.07 -11.38 1.70
CA GLY A 36 4.33 -11.13 1.02
C GLY A 36 5.46 -10.92 2.01
N THR A 37 6.45 -10.15 1.59
CA THR A 37 7.70 -9.97 2.35
C THR A 37 8.05 -8.50 2.56
N VAL A 38 7.16 -7.56 2.17
CA VAL A 38 7.51 -6.14 2.12
C VAL A 38 6.93 -5.38 3.29
N HIS A 39 7.81 -4.83 4.12
CA HIS A 39 7.45 -3.76 5.06
C HIS A 39 7.49 -2.41 4.33
N LEU A 40 6.38 -1.68 4.33
CA LEU A 40 6.26 -0.42 3.57
C LEU A 40 7.27 0.64 4.01
N GLU A 41 7.60 0.68 5.31
CA GLU A 41 8.64 1.52 5.88
C GLU A 41 10.00 1.30 5.21
N ASP A 42 10.43 0.05 5.11
CA ASP A 42 11.72 -0.31 4.52
C ASP A 42 11.76 0.04 3.03
N ALA A 43 10.67 -0.26 2.31
CA ALA A 43 10.55 0.07 0.90
C ALA A 43 10.64 1.59 0.67
N LYS A 44 9.98 2.39 1.51
CA LYS A 44 10.05 3.85 1.43
C LYS A 44 11.42 4.39 1.80
N SER A 45 12.04 3.86 2.84
CA SER A 45 13.39 4.25 3.27
C SER A 45 14.41 4.03 2.15
N LYS A 46 14.38 2.85 1.52
CA LYS A 46 15.35 2.47 0.49
C LYS A 46 15.04 3.08 -0.88
N TYR A 47 13.77 3.10 -1.29
CA TYR A 47 13.38 3.42 -2.67
C TYR A 47 12.47 4.64 -2.80
N GLY A 48 12.19 5.38 -1.72
CA GLY A 48 11.28 6.53 -1.77
C GLY A 48 11.73 7.69 -2.66
N ARG A 49 13.03 7.78 -2.97
CA ARG A 49 13.54 8.73 -3.98
C ARG A 49 13.35 8.24 -5.42
N ARG A 50 13.20 6.93 -5.61
CA ARG A 50 13.10 6.29 -6.94
C ARG A 50 11.65 6.06 -7.36
N PHE A 51 10.79 5.69 -6.42
CA PHE A 51 9.43 5.26 -6.69
C PHE A 51 8.38 6.08 -5.93
N PHE A 52 7.23 6.24 -6.56
CA PHE A 52 5.99 6.34 -5.80
C PHE A 52 5.48 4.93 -5.46
N PHE A 53 4.69 4.81 -4.39
CA PHE A 53 4.15 3.53 -3.95
C PHE A 53 2.63 3.53 -3.99
N LYS A 54 2.04 2.39 -4.36
CA LYS A 54 0.62 2.12 -4.26
C LYS A 54 0.41 0.83 -3.46
N GLY A 55 -0.53 0.83 -2.52
CA GLY A 55 -0.74 -0.28 -1.60
C GLY A 55 -0.72 0.17 -0.14
N ASN A 56 -0.37 -0.66 0.83
CA ASN A 56 -0.22 -2.11 0.75
C ASN A 56 -1.07 -2.81 1.82
N LEU A 57 -2.28 -2.30 2.08
CA LEU A 57 -3.17 -2.90 3.07
C LEU A 57 -3.42 -4.37 2.75
N ASP A 58 -3.22 -5.25 3.72
CA ASP A 58 -3.42 -6.69 3.57
C ASP A 58 -4.89 -6.97 3.20
N ALA A 59 -5.10 -7.46 1.97
CA ALA A 59 -6.43 -7.67 1.41
C ALA A 59 -7.22 -8.77 2.15
N VAL A 60 -6.54 -9.69 2.82
CA VAL A 60 -7.14 -10.84 3.51
C VAL A 60 -7.28 -10.52 4.99
N ASN A 61 -6.17 -10.31 5.69
CA ASN A 61 -6.17 -10.25 7.15
C ASN A 61 -6.69 -8.91 7.66
N GLU A 62 -6.42 -7.80 6.97
CA GLU A 62 -6.78 -6.46 7.44
C GLU A 62 -8.08 -5.96 6.80
N ILE A 63 -8.29 -6.22 5.51
CA ILE A 63 -9.48 -5.73 4.81
C ILE A 63 -10.65 -6.71 4.91
N LEU A 64 -10.45 -8.01 4.67
CA LEU A 64 -11.55 -8.96 4.66
C LEU A 64 -11.91 -9.47 6.07
N SER A 65 -10.91 -9.93 6.82
CA SER A 65 -11.13 -10.74 8.03
C SER A 65 -11.08 -9.98 9.36
N ALA A 66 -10.37 -8.85 9.43
CA ALA A 66 -10.26 -8.09 10.67
C ALA A 66 -11.60 -7.54 11.18
N ASP A 67 -11.67 -7.26 12.48
CA ASP A 67 -12.69 -6.37 13.03
C ASP A 67 -12.48 -4.91 12.58
N ASP A 68 -13.48 -4.07 12.80
CA ASP A 68 -13.46 -2.68 12.31
C ASP A 68 -12.38 -1.83 13.00
N GLN A 69 -12.10 -2.08 14.29
CA GLN A 69 -11.06 -1.36 15.01
C GLN A 69 -9.67 -1.66 14.42
N THR A 70 -9.37 -2.94 14.24
CA THR A 70 -8.11 -3.42 13.67
C THR A 70 -7.94 -2.92 12.25
N PHE A 71 -8.99 -3.00 11.41
CA PHE A 71 -8.99 -2.41 10.07
C PHE A 71 -8.69 -0.91 10.10
N GLU A 72 -9.33 -0.12 10.97
CA GLU A 72 -9.06 1.31 11.03
C GLU A 72 -7.63 1.63 11.48
N GLN A 73 -7.09 0.89 12.45
CA GLN A 73 -5.69 1.06 12.88
C GLN A 73 -4.74 0.72 11.73
N ALA A 74 -5.02 -0.37 11.02
CA ALA A 74 -4.32 -0.76 9.81
C ALA A 74 -4.28 0.38 8.77
N VAL A 75 -5.42 1.01 8.50
CA VAL A 75 -5.50 2.15 7.57
C VAL A 75 -4.70 3.36 8.07
N LYS A 76 -4.88 3.74 9.34
CA LYS A 76 -4.17 4.87 9.96
C LYS A 76 -2.67 4.68 9.90
N GLU A 77 -2.20 3.47 10.17
CA GLU A 77 -0.78 3.13 10.14
C GLU A 77 -0.20 3.19 8.73
N ARG A 78 -0.91 2.64 7.73
CA ARG A 78 -0.49 2.77 6.31
C ARG A 78 -0.39 4.23 5.87
N ILE A 79 -1.32 5.09 6.29
CA ILE A 79 -1.25 6.52 6.00
C ILE A 79 -0.06 7.17 6.71
N ARG A 80 0.18 6.85 7.99
CA ARG A 80 1.30 7.38 8.79
C ARG A 80 2.65 7.05 8.15
N ILE A 81 2.84 5.79 7.75
CA ILE A 81 4.07 5.32 7.09
C ILE A 81 4.16 5.87 5.67
N GLY A 82 3.06 5.81 4.91
CA GLY A 82 3.04 6.07 3.48
C GLY A 82 3.17 7.53 3.09
N LYS A 83 2.69 8.47 3.92
CA LYS A 83 2.63 9.90 3.59
C LYS A 83 3.99 10.61 3.47
N PRO A 84 4.98 10.41 4.35
CA PRO A 84 6.22 11.20 4.31
C PRO A 84 7.14 10.82 3.14
N GLY A 85 7.86 11.80 2.58
CA GLY A 85 9.09 11.60 1.81
C GLY A 85 8.98 11.07 0.37
N SER A 86 7.84 10.47 -0.03
CA SER A 86 7.63 10.00 -1.40
C SER A 86 6.15 9.98 -1.78
N GLY A 87 5.84 9.91 -3.07
CA GLY A 87 4.48 9.77 -3.55
C GLY A 87 3.85 8.46 -3.04
N TYR A 88 2.63 8.55 -2.51
CA TYR A 88 1.92 7.40 -1.98
C TYR A 88 0.43 7.43 -2.31
N ILE A 89 -0.07 6.30 -2.82
CA ILE A 89 -1.47 6.05 -3.11
C ILE A 89 -1.93 4.92 -2.19
N LEU A 90 -2.72 5.26 -1.17
CA LEU A 90 -3.32 4.27 -0.28
C LEU A 90 -4.22 3.34 -1.10
N SER A 91 -3.92 2.05 -1.05
CA SER A 91 -4.69 1.01 -1.74
C SER A 91 -4.56 -0.31 -1.00
N SER A 92 -5.41 -1.27 -1.35
CA SER A 92 -5.20 -2.67 -0.97
C SER A 92 -3.95 -3.23 -1.66
N ALA A 93 -3.32 -4.22 -1.04
CA ALA A 93 -2.19 -4.94 -1.58
C ALA A 93 -2.58 -5.87 -2.76
N CYS A 94 -3.86 -6.08 -3.00
CA CYS A 94 -4.35 -6.81 -4.17
C CYS A 94 -5.79 -6.37 -4.47
N SER A 95 -6.48 -7.08 -5.35
CA SER A 95 -7.91 -6.94 -5.55
C SER A 95 -8.68 -7.09 -4.23
N VAL A 96 -9.73 -6.29 -4.07
CA VAL A 96 -10.65 -6.41 -2.94
C VAL A 96 -11.51 -7.65 -3.15
N ALA A 97 -11.55 -8.55 -2.16
CA ALA A 97 -12.36 -9.75 -2.23
C ALA A 97 -13.87 -9.42 -2.27
N PRO A 98 -14.72 -10.18 -2.99
CA PRO A 98 -16.15 -9.91 -3.13
C PRO A 98 -16.92 -9.83 -1.80
N TYR A 99 -16.44 -10.51 -0.76
CA TYR A 99 -17.08 -10.55 0.56
C TYR A 99 -16.73 -9.37 1.47
N VAL A 100 -15.85 -8.45 1.02
CA VAL A 100 -15.57 -7.23 1.78
C VAL A 100 -16.81 -6.35 1.79
N LYS A 101 -17.28 -5.98 2.98
CA LYS A 101 -18.43 -5.09 3.16
C LYS A 101 -18.16 -3.74 2.48
N PRO A 102 -19.05 -3.21 1.63
CA PRO A 102 -18.87 -1.91 0.98
C PRO A 102 -18.60 -0.75 1.96
N GLU A 103 -19.18 -0.82 3.17
CA GLU A 103 -19.01 0.14 4.26
C GLU A 103 -17.55 0.24 4.69
N ARG A 104 -16.80 -0.86 4.60
CA ARG A 104 -15.37 -0.89 4.92
C ARG A 104 -14.56 -0.07 3.91
N LEU A 105 -14.89 -0.15 2.62
CA LEU A 105 -14.27 0.66 1.57
C LEU A 105 -14.68 2.14 1.68
N LYS A 106 -15.94 2.43 2.03
CA LYS A 106 -16.37 3.80 2.34
C LYS A 106 -15.57 4.37 3.51
N ARG A 107 -15.36 3.57 4.56
CA ARG A 107 -14.56 3.96 5.73
C ARG A 107 -13.10 4.21 5.37
N LEU A 108 -12.50 3.36 4.53
CA LEU A 108 -11.16 3.58 3.96
C LEU A 108 -11.05 4.96 3.30
N ALA A 109 -11.99 5.30 2.42
CA ALA A 109 -12.01 6.57 1.71
C ALA A 109 -12.14 7.77 2.64
N VAL A 110 -13.01 7.68 3.67
CA VAL A 110 -13.17 8.72 4.69
C VAL A 110 -11.86 8.95 5.45
N LEU A 111 -11.21 7.88 5.93
CA LEU A 111 -9.95 7.97 6.66
C LEU A 111 -8.82 8.55 5.78
N ALA A 112 -8.75 8.12 4.51
CA ALA A 112 -7.81 8.66 3.54
C ALA A 112 -7.99 10.18 3.34
N ALA A 113 -9.24 10.64 3.19
CA ALA A 113 -9.54 12.07 3.03
C ALA A 113 -9.24 12.90 4.29
N GLN A 114 -9.45 12.32 5.47
CA GLN A 114 -9.20 13.00 6.76
C GLN A 114 -7.71 13.08 7.10
N LEU A 115 -6.97 11.98 6.94
CA LEU A 115 -5.61 11.83 7.46
C LEU A 115 -4.53 11.96 6.38
N GLY A 116 -4.89 11.71 5.12
CA GLY A 116 -3.99 11.74 3.96
C GLY A 116 -3.67 13.15 3.44
N LYS A 117 -4.00 14.21 4.17
CA LYS A 117 -3.72 15.61 3.79
C LYS A 117 -2.26 15.98 4.05
N TYR A 118 -1.52 16.36 3.02
CA TYR A 118 -0.14 16.82 3.16
C TYR A 118 -0.10 18.24 3.76
N ARG A 119 0.95 18.55 4.51
CA ARG A 119 1.23 19.92 5.00
C ARG A 119 2.19 20.58 4.04
#